data_AF-A0AAD6PAJ3-F1
#
_entry.id   AF-A0AAD6PAJ3-F1
#
_cell.length_a   1.000
_cell.length_b   1.000
_cell.length_c   1.000
_cell.angle_alpha   90.00
_cell.angle_beta   90.00
_cell.angle_gamma   90.00
#
_symmetry.space_group_name_H-M   'P 1'
#
loop_
_entity.id
_entity.type
_entity.pdbx_description
1 polymer ?
#
loop_
_entity_poly.entity_id
_entity_poly.type
_entity_poly.pdbx_seq_one_letter_code
_entity_poly.pdbx_strand_id
1 'polypeptide(L)'
;MDVSTDPTSSLVDLPLKNYYRYVVPTMDDFSSTDLTVNGPKAFFANMPLSKTLTMNLDVPEPWLVEPVIAVHDVDNILLENLGDTRTLQAVFELEALVLTG
;
A
#
# COMPACT_ATOMS: atom_id res chain seq x y z
N MET A 1 -5.01 1.45 -26.03
CA MET A 1 -4.78 0.21 -25.26
C MET A 1 -6.04 -0.60 -25.38
N ASP A 2 -5.96 -1.80 -25.95
CA ASP A 2 -7.07 -2.76 -25.93
C ASP A 2 -6.85 -3.68 -24.73
N VAL A 3 -7.91 -3.97 -23.97
CA VAL A 3 -7.85 -4.78 -22.74
C VAL A 3 -8.81 -5.95 -22.93
N SER A 4 -8.24 -7.15 -23.03
CA SER A 4 -9.00 -8.40 -23.08
C SER A 4 -9.01 -9.06 -21.70
N THR A 5 -10.18 -9.54 -21.26
CA THR A 5 -10.35 -10.25 -19.98
C THR A 5 -10.72 -11.71 -20.26
N ASP A 6 -9.97 -12.66 -19.69
CA ASP A 6 -10.25 -14.09 -19.78
C ASP A 6 -10.46 -14.68 -18.36
N PRO A 7 -11.68 -14.60 -17.80
CA PRO A 7 -11.96 -15.10 -16.46
C PRO A 7 -12.03 -16.62 -16.43
N THR A 8 -11.43 -17.23 -15.41
CA THR A 8 -11.46 -18.68 -15.21
C THR A 8 -12.86 -19.13 -14.76
N SER A 9 -13.39 -20.19 -15.38
CA SER A 9 -14.79 -20.62 -15.19
C SER A 9 -15.05 -21.46 -13.94
N SER A 10 -14.01 -22.02 -13.31
CA SER A 10 -14.11 -22.76 -12.06
C SER A 10 -13.24 -22.12 -10.98
N LEU A 11 -13.90 -21.58 -9.97
CA LEU A 11 -13.25 -21.02 -8.79
C LEU A 11 -13.62 -21.89 -7.58
N VAL A 12 -12.62 -22.56 -7.00
CA VAL A 12 -12.80 -23.42 -5.83
C VAL A 12 -12.79 -22.62 -4.52
N ASP A 13 -12.26 -21.40 -4.56
CA ASP A 13 -12.18 -20.47 -3.42
C ASP A 13 -12.34 -19.01 -3.92
N LEU A 14 -12.51 -18.07 -2.99
CA LEU A 14 -12.63 -16.65 -3.28
C LEU A 14 -11.35 -16.15 -3.97
N PRO A 15 -11.43 -15.64 -5.22
CA PRO A 15 -10.25 -15.31 -6.02
C PRO A 15 -9.52 -14.03 -5.54
N LEU A 16 -10.23 -13.12 -4.87
CA LEU A 16 -9.70 -11.85 -4.39
C LEU A 16 -9.81 -11.77 -2.86
N LYS A 17 -8.67 -11.81 -2.20
CA LYS A 17 -8.56 -11.70 -0.73
C LYS A 17 -7.92 -10.39 -0.27
N ASN A 18 -7.38 -9.61 -1.22
CA ASN A 18 -6.59 -8.41 -0.96
C ASN A 18 -7.22 -7.18 -1.59
N TYR A 19 -7.03 -6.03 -0.95
CA TYR A 19 -7.25 -4.72 -1.53
C TYR A 19 -5.92 -4.23 -2.09
N TYR A 20 -5.90 -3.81 -3.35
CA TYR A 20 -4.65 -3.43 -4.02
C TYR A 20 -4.79 -2.07 -4.70
N ARG A 21 -3.73 -1.26 -4.62
CA ARG A 21 -3.64 0.02 -5.33
C ARG A 21 -2.22 0.21 -5.84
N TYR A 22 -2.08 0.32 -7.15
CA TYR A 22 -0.81 0.67 -7.77
C TYR A 22 -0.60 2.19 -7.70
N VAL A 23 0.58 2.61 -7.28
CA VAL A 23 0.92 4.03 -7.13
C VAL A 23 2.00 4.37 -8.15
N VAL A 24 1.62 5.19 -9.15
CA VAL A 24 2.56 5.71 -10.14
C VAL A 24 2.85 7.16 -9.77
N PRO A 25 4.11 7.50 -9.43
CA PRO A 25 4.48 8.88 -9.22
C PRO A 25 4.36 9.66 -10.54
N THR A 26 3.81 10.85 -10.45
CA THR A 26 3.72 11.82 -11.55
C THR A 26 4.83 12.86 -11.40
N MET A 27 5.19 13.55 -12.48
CA MET A 27 6.23 14.60 -12.43
C MET A 27 5.89 15.72 -11.44
N ASP A 28 4.61 15.96 -11.18
CA ASP A 28 4.14 17.00 -10.27
C ASP A 28 4.37 16.65 -8.79
N ASP A 29 4.50 15.37 -8.45
CA ASP A 29 4.71 14.88 -7.07
C ASP A 29 6.12 15.22 -6.53
N PHE A 30 7.06 15.58 -7.40
CA PHE A 30 8.44 15.95 -7.05
C PHE A 30 8.69 17.48 -7.03
N SER A 31 7.66 18.29 -7.27
CA SER A 31 7.80 19.74 -7.51
C SER A 31 7.85 20.59 -6.22
N SER A 32 7.42 20.07 -5.08
CA SER A 32 7.42 20.83 -3.82
C SER A 32 8.75 20.70 -3.07
N THR A 33 9.47 21.82 -2.92
CA THR A 33 10.64 21.98 -2.03
C THR A 33 10.28 22.06 -0.55
N ASP A 34 8.99 22.07 -0.21
CA ASP A 34 8.51 22.00 1.16
C ASP A 34 8.49 20.56 1.69
N LEU A 35 8.86 20.39 2.96
CA LEU A 35 8.82 19.15 3.75
C LEU A 35 7.41 18.51 3.87
N THR A 36 6.40 19.10 3.24
CA THR A 36 5.07 18.50 3.12
C THR A 36 5.17 17.35 2.12
N VAL A 37 5.09 16.12 2.61
CA VAL A 37 5.15 14.88 1.83
C VAL A 37 3.99 14.83 0.82
N ASN A 38 4.16 15.46 -0.33
CA ASN A 38 3.32 15.29 -1.52
C ASN A 38 3.87 14.18 -2.42
N GLY A 39 4.48 13.16 -1.81
CA GLY A 39 4.97 12.01 -2.52
C GLY A 39 3.85 11.08 -2.99
N PRO A 40 4.19 10.11 -3.84
CA PRO A 40 3.27 9.05 -4.25
C PRO A 40 2.62 8.39 -3.02
N LYS A 41 1.28 8.34 -2.99
CA LYS A 41 0.53 7.76 -1.86
C LYS A 41 -0.59 6.84 -2.31
N ALA A 42 -0.75 5.73 -1.59
CA ALA A 42 -1.94 4.89 -1.66
C ALA A 42 -2.93 5.32 -0.57
N PHE A 43 -4.20 5.49 -0.94
CA PHE A 43 -5.28 5.73 0.02
C PHE A 43 -6.38 4.69 -0.17
N PHE A 44 -6.76 4.03 0.92
CA PHE A 44 -7.80 3.01 0.96
C PHE A 44 -8.98 3.54 1.77
N ALA A 45 -10.08 3.87 1.10
CA ALA A 45 -11.32 4.30 1.73
C ALA A 45 -12.24 3.10 1.96
N ASN A 46 -13.16 3.23 2.93
CA ASN A 46 -14.24 2.26 3.18
C ASN A 46 -13.73 0.83 3.45
N MET A 47 -12.59 0.70 4.13
CA MET A 47 -12.03 -0.58 4.53
C MET A 47 -12.89 -1.23 5.64
N PRO A 48 -12.95 -2.58 5.69
CA PRO A 48 -13.72 -3.28 6.70
C PRO A 48 -13.15 -3.03 8.10
N LEU A 49 -13.99 -2.56 9.03
CA LEU A 49 -13.54 -2.16 10.37
C LEU A 49 -13.23 -3.34 11.29
N SER A 50 -14.03 -4.41 11.19
CA SER A 50 -14.02 -5.57 12.09
C SER A 50 -13.19 -6.74 11.55
N LYS A 51 -12.32 -6.50 10.56
CA LYS A 51 -11.41 -7.51 10.02
C LYS A 51 -9.99 -7.13 10.34
N THR A 52 -9.18 -8.12 10.72
CA THR A 52 -7.73 -7.97 10.76
C THR A 52 -7.20 -7.83 9.34
N LEU A 53 -6.41 -6.79 9.13
CA LEU A 53 -5.78 -6.44 7.87
C LEU A 53 -4.26 -6.41 8.07
N THR A 54 -3.55 -6.66 6.98
CA THR A 54 -2.10 -6.51 6.91
C THR A 54 -1.79 -5.54 5.77
N MET A 55 -0.94 -4.55 6.04
CA MET A 55 -0.48 -3.60 5.03
C MET A 55 0.82 -4.11 4.43
N ASN A 56 0.75 -4.46 3.14
CA ASN A 56 1.91 -4.93 2.38
C ASN A 56 2.28 -3.92 1.29
N LEU A 57 3.57 -3.81 0.99
CA LEU A 57 4.09 -3.05 -0.13
C LEU A 57 4.62 -4.03 -1.19
N ASP A 58 4.05 -3.95 -2.39
CA ASP A 58 4.47 -4.73 -3.54
C ASP A 58 5.49 -3.92 -4.35
N VAL A 59 6.78 -4.22 -4.14
CA VAL A 59 7.91 -3.49 -4.73
C VAL A 59 8.74 -4.40 -5.62
N PRO A 60 9.45 -3.83 -6.62
CA PRO A 60 10.45 -4.58 -7.37
C PRO A 60 11.48 -5.26 -6.45
N GLU A 61 11.91 -6.46 -6.82
CA GLU A 61 12.91 -7.26 -6.09
C GLU A 61 14.19 -6.50 -5.68
N PRO A 62 14.80 -5.62 -6.49
CA PRO A 62 16.01 -4.91 -6.07
C PRO A 62 15.75 -3.82 -5.03
N TRP A 63 14.51 -3.54 -4.62
CA TRP A 63 14.24 -2.45 -3.67
C TRP A 63 14.35 -2.94 -2.23
N LEU A 64 15.18 -2.28 -1.43
CA LEU A 64 15.15 -2.39 0.02
C LEU A 64 14.30 -1.25 0.56
N VAL A 65 13.12 -1.58 1.10
CA VAL A 65 12.16 -0.61 1.62
C VAL A 65 11.90 -0.88 3.09
N GLU A 66 11.93 0.18 3.89
CA GLU A 66 11.71 0.11 5.33
C GLU A 66 10.60 1.07 5.78
N PRO A 67 9.81 0.71 6.81
CA PRO A 67 8.86 1.62 7.42
C PRO A 67 9.61 2.67 8.26
N VAL A 68 9.47 3.94 7.89
CA VAL A 68 10.05 5.07 8.65
C VAL A 68 9.04 5.68 9.63
N ILE A 69 7.75 5.54 9.35
CA ILE A 69 6.67 5.91 10.28
C ILE A 69 5.62 4.81 10.26
N ALA A 70 5.40 4.16 11.40
CA ALA A 70 4.29 3.22 11.61
C ALA A 70 3.84 3.28 13.07
N VAL A 71 2.79 4.05 13.34
CA VAL A 71 2.26 4.23 14.71
C VAL A 71 1.56 2.95 15.20
N HIS A 72 0.98 2.20 14.27
CA HIS A 72 0.29 0.95 14.52
C HIS A 72 1.05 -0.22 13.92
N ASP A 73 0.82 -1.41 14.47
CA ASP A 73 1.33 -2.67 13.90
C ASP A 73 0.68 -2.90 12.52
N VAL A 74 1.52 -2.86 11.47
CA VAL A 74 1.09 -2.99 10.08
C VAL A 74 0.70 -4.42 9.71
N ASP A 75 1.09 -5.41 10.51
CA ASP A 75 0.77 -6.83 10.28
C ASP A 75 -0.56 -7.23 10.92
N ASN A 76 -1.02 -6.48 11.92
CA ASN A 76 -2.23 -6.77 12.69
C ASN A 76 -3.14 -5.53 12.85
N ILE A 77 -3.54 -4.95 11.72
CA ILE A 77 -4.40 -3.77 11.69
C ILE A 77 -5.85 -4.17 11.97
N LEU A 78 -6.43 -3.62 13.03
CA LEU A 78 -7.87 -3.68 13.30
C LEU A 78 -8.42 -2.26 13.40
N LEU A 79 -9.15 -1.80 12.37
CA LEU A 79 -9.50 -0.38 12.22
C LEU A 79 -10.51 0.10 13.28
N GLU A 80 -11.34 -0.79 13.85
CA GLU A 80 -12.20 -0.44 14.99
C GLU A 80 -11.41 -0.05 16.25
N ASN A 81 -10.13 -0.45 16.36
CA ASN A 81 -9.27 -0.09 17.50
C ASN A 81 -8.61 1.30 17.35
N LEU A 82 -8.87 2.03 16.26
CA LEU A 82 -8.26 3.35 16.04
C LEU A 82 -8.81 4.46 16.97
N GLY A 83 -9.90 4.18 17.70
CA GLY A 83 -10.53 5.14 18.61
C GLY A 83 -10.99 6.40 17.87
N ASP A 84 -10.55 7.58 18.34
CA ASP A 84 -10.86 8.88 17.73
C ASP A 84 -10.09 9.15 16.42
N THR A 85 -9.07 8.34 16.12
CA THR A 85 -8.25 8.50 14.92
C THR A 85 -8.98 7.95 13.71
N ARG A 86 -9.23 8.81 12.72
CA ARG A 86 -10.06 8.47 11.56
C ARG A 86 -9.31 7.74 10.44
N THR A 87 -7.98 7.72 10.50
CA THR A 87 -7.13 7.18 9.43
C THR A 87 -5.86 6.61 10.01
N LEU A 88 -5.57 5.34 9.70
CA LEU A 88 -4.26 4.74 9.94
C LEU A 88 -3.31 5.16 8.81
N GLN A 89 -2.11 5.58 9.16
CA GLN A 89 -1.07 5.96 8.23
C GLN A 89 0.23 5.21 8.55
N ALA A 90 0.91 4.77 7.50
CA ALA A 90 2.30 4.35 7.54
C ALA A 90 3.07 5.04 6.40
N VAL A 91 4.35 5.32 6.62
CA VAL A 91 5.27 5.90 5.63
C VAL A 91 6.45 4.97 5.49
N PHE A 92 6.80 4.67 4.24
CA PHE A 92 7.90 3.81 3.87
C PHE A 92 8.93 4.62 3.09
N GLU A 93 10.19 4.26 3.25
CA GLU A 93 11.31 4.86 2.51
C GLU A 93 12.03 3.78 1.70
N LEU A 94 12.37 4.11 0.46
CA LEU A 94 13.32 3.33 -0.31
C LEU A 94 14.72 3.62 0.23
N GLU A 95 15.23 2.71 1.05
CA GLU A 95 16.53 2.85 1.70
C GLU A 95 17.66 2.62 0.69
N ALA A 96 17.57 1.54 -0.09
CA ALA A 96 18.62 1.15 -1.01
C ALA A 96 18.10 0.34 -2.21
N LEU A 97 18.96 0.26 -3.23
CA LEU A 97 18.80 -0.72 -4.30
C LEU A 97 19.81 -1.85 -4.09
N VAL A 98 19.30 -3.07 -3.91
CA VAL A 98 20.08 -4.29 -3.79
C VAL A 98 20.57 -4.71 -5.16
N LEU A 99 21.86 -4.97 -5.26
CA LEU A 99 22.49 -5.57 -6.43
C LEU A 99 22.77 -7.04 -6.13
N THR A 100 21.96 -7.92 -6.70
CA THR A 100 22.25 -9.36 -6.74
C THR A 100 23.03 -9.65 -8.03
N GLY A 101 24.15 -10.35 -7.89
CA GLY A 101 25.05 -10.76 -8.98
C GLY A 101 25.09 -12.27 -9.16
#